data_AF-A0A5Q0JZT7-F1
#
_entry.id   AF-A0A5Q0JZT7-F1
#
_cell.length_a   1.000
_cell.length_b   1.000
_cell.length_c   1.000
_cell.angle_alpha   90.00
_cell.angle_beta   90.00
_cell.angle_gamma   90.00
#
_symmetry.space_group_name_H-M   'P 1'
#
loop_
_entity.id
_entity.type
_entity.pdbx_description
1 polymer ?
#
loop_
_entity_poly.entity_id
_entity_poly.type
_entity_poly.pdbx_seq_one_letter_code
_entity_poly.pdbx_strand_id
1 'polypeptide(L)'
;MKSKILFFLILNVHFLSFAQEYNNSKYYKLYKGGEKILRPVIYVLNDCTNDLQKTEGGEIVFKIDNQIFIYKPIKHKKVSLSLNEFKKIEFNKVETLIDLEYQEYLKVSNKIMNEKGFKPPAPINHSILKIIVVSKKENNIVTYETDWLYSKF
;
A
#
# COMPACT_ATOMS: atom_id res chain seq x y z
N MET A 1 21.39 24.51 -31.61
CA MET A 1 20.54 24.96 -30.49
C MET A 1 19.19 24.25 -30.40
N LYS A 2 18.47 24.03 -31.52
CA LYS A 2 17.15 23.37 -31.54
C LYS A 2 17.15 21.93 -30.97
N SER A 3 18.20 21.15 -31.22
CA SER A 3 18.36 19.78 -30.71
C SER A 3 18.62 19.70 -29.20
N LYS A 4 19.30 20.69 -28.61
CA LYS A 4 19.53 20.75 -27.15
C LYS A 4 18.23 21.07 -26.39
N ILE A 5 17.36 21.91 -26.95
CA ILE A 5 16.05 22.26 -26.38
C ILE A 5 15.11 21.05 -26.38
N LEU A 6 15.10 20.26 -27.46
CA LEU A 6 14.30 19.04 -27.58
C LEU A 6 14.69 18.00 -26.51
N PHE A 7 16.00 17.85 -26.25
CA PHE A 7 16.49 16.93 -25.22
C PHE A 7 16.05 17.34 -23.81
N PHE A 8 16.08 18.64 -23.49
CA PHE A 8 15.55 19.17 -22.22
C PHE A 8 14.04 18.96 -22.09
N LEU A 9 13.27 19.08 -23.17
CA LEU A 9 11.83 18.83 -23.19
C LEU A 9 11.49 17.37 -22.88
N ILE A 10 12.17 16.43 -23.54
CA ILE A 10 11.98 14.99 -23.30
C ILE A 10 12.36 14.62 -21.86
N LEU A 11 13.46 15.17 -21.34
CA LEU A 11 13.93 14.90 -19.97
C LEU A 11 12.90 15.36 -18.91
N ASN A 12 12.20 16.48 -19.12
CA ASN A 12 11.19 16.99 -18.18
C ASN A 12 9.91 16.14 -18.15
N VAL A 13 9.49 15.54 -19.28
CA VAL A 13 8.27 14.70 -19.33
C VAL A 13 8.45 13.41 -18.53
N HIS A 14 9.67 12.85 -18.51
CA HIS A 14 9.97 11.66 -17.70
C HIS A 14 9.87 11.94 -16.20
N PHE A 15 10.44 13.04 -15.71
CA PHE A 15 10.39 13.37 -14.27
C PHE A 15 8.97 13.62 -13.74
N LEU A 16 8.10 14.25 -14.54
CA LEU A 16 6.70 14.49 -14.14
C LEU A 16 5.88 13.20 -14.03
N SER A 17 6.19 12.21 -14.88
CA SER A 17 5.48 10.92 -14.90
C SER A 17 5.83 10.06 -13.68
N PHE A 18 7.11 9.99 -13.31
CA PHE A 18 7.57 9.24 -12.12
C PHE A 18 7.04 9.84 -10.80
N ALA A 19 6.90 11.16 -10.71
CA ALA A 19 6.38 11.82 -9.52
C ALA A 19 4.88 11.54 -9.29
N GLN A 20 4.10 11.31 -10.36
CA GLN A 20 2.68 10.96 -10.24
C GLN A 20 2.47 9.56 -9.65
N GLU A 21 3.28 8.58 -10.06
CA GLU A 21 3.14 7.19 -9.63
C GLU A 21 3.50 6.99 -8.15
N TYR A 22 4.60 7.61 -7.69
CA TYR A 22 4.99 7.60 -6.27
C TYR A 22 3.94 8.26 -5.36
N ASN A 23 3.23 9.26 -5.88
CA ASN A 23 2.20 10.01 -5.16
C ASN A 23 0.84 9.28 -5.13
N ASN A 24 0.67 8.18 -5.86
CA ASN A 24 -0.55 7.37 -5.83
C ASN A 24 -0.48 6.19 -4.85
N SER A 25 0.72 5.72 -4.47
CA SER A 25 0.85 4.66 -3.46
C SER A 25 0.64 5.17 -2.02
N LYS A 26 1.02 6.42 -1.77
CA LYS A 26 0.96 7.07 -0.45
C LYS A 26 -0.42 7.61 -0.10
N TYR A 27 -1.25 7.94 -1.09
CA TYR A 27 -2.54 8.58 -0.88
C TYR A 27 -3.67 7.80 -1.54
N TYR A 28 -4.88 7.91 -0.99
CA TYR A 28 -6.10 7.40 -1.60
C TYR A 28 -7.11 8.54 -1.84
N LYS A 29 -8.16 8.24 -2.61
CA LYS A 29 -9.29 9.13 -2.87
C LYS A 29 -10.58 8.33 -2.81
N LEU A 30 -11.64 8.90 -2.23
CA LEU A 30 -12.95 8.25 -2.19
C LEU A 30 -13.83 8.55 -3.41
N TYR A 31 -13.48 9.55 -4.22
CA TYR A 31 -14.20 9.88 -5.45
C TYR A 31 -13.27 10.54 -6.49
N LYS A 32 -13.69 10.48 -7.76
CA LYS A 32 -12.92 11.05 -8.87
C LYS A 32 -12.80 12.57 -8.72
N GLY A 33 -11.56 13.06 -8.78
CA GLY A 33 -11.27 14.49 -8.56
C GLY A 33 -11.26 14.92 -7.09
N GLY A 34 -11.46 14.00 -6.15
CA GLY A 34 -11.44 14.31 -4.72
C GLY A 34 -10.06 14.63 -4.15
N GLU A 35 -10.07 15.08 -2.88
CA GLU A 35 -8.88 15.33 -2.08
C GLU A 35 -8.02 14.06 -1.94
N LYS A 36 -6.69 14.23 -1.93
CA LYS A 36 -5.75 13.15 -1.65
C LYS A 36 -5.61 12.99 -0.15
N ILE A 37 -5.90 11.79 0.37
CA ILE A 37 -5.82 11.48 1.81
C ILE A 37 -4.68 10.51 2.05
N LEU A 38 -3.85 10.77 3.06
CA LEU A 38 -2.72 9.91 3.40
C LEU A 38 -3.24 8.55 3.86
N ARG A 39 -2.72 7.46 3.28
CA ARG A 39 -3.09 6.10 3.70
C ARG A 39 -2.49 5.82 5.08
N PRO A 40 -3.29 5.34 6.06
CA PRO A 40 -2.75 4.81 7.30
C PRO A 40 -1.83 3.63 7.00
N VAL A 41 -0.64 3.60 7.61
CA VAL A 41 0.33 2.51 7.45
C VAL A 41 0.09 1.49 8.55
N ILE A 42 -0.19 0.25 8.15
CA ILE A 42 -0.51 -0.83 9.07
C ILE A 42 0.51 -1.95 8.88
N TYR A 43 1.09 -2.41 9.98
CA TYR A 43 2.06 -3.49 9.97
C TYR A 43 1.41 -4.80 10.40
N VAL A 44 1.64 -5.83 9.61
CA VAL A 44 1.15 -7.19 9.86
C VAL A 44 2.36 -8.11 9.95
N LEU A 45 2.38 -8.96 10.97
CA LEU A 45 3.42 -9.97 11.13
C LEU A 45 3.06 -11.23 10.34
N ASN A 46 3.97 -11.70 9.49
CA ASN A 46 3.90 -13.00 8.86
C ASN A 46 4.69 -14.02 9.68
N ASP A 47 3.97 -14.77 10.51
CA ASP A 47 4.52 -15.86 11.32
C ASP A 47 4.65 -17.18 10.56
N CYS A 48 4.10 -17.27 9.34
CA CYS A 48 4.18 -18.47 8.52
C CYS A 48 5.62 -18.64 7.99
N THR A 49 6.33 -19.62 8.54
CA THR A 49 7.73 -19.92 8.21
C THR A 49 7.93 -20.51 6.81
N ASN A 50 6.87 -21.03 6.15
CA ASN A 50 7.00 -21.83 4.92
C ASN A 50 6.12 -21.41 3.72
N ASP A 51 5.22 -20.42 3.87
CA ASP A 51 4.17 -20.14 2.85
C ASP A 51 4.48 -18.96 1.91
N LEU A 52 5.76 -18.63 1.71
CA LEU A 52 6.15 -17.64 0.70
C LEU A 52 6.08 -18.27 -0.70
N GLN A 53 4.90 -18.25 -1.31
CA GLN A 53 4.77 -18.59 -2.72
C GLN A 53 5.38 -17.48 -3.57
N LYS A 54 6.50 -17.81 -4.21
CA LYS A 54 7.12 -16.96 -5.25
C LYS A 54 6.57 -17.37 -6.60
N THR A 55 6.10 -16.41 -7.36
CA THR A 55 5.74 -16.62 -8.77
C THR A 55 6.96 -16.45 -9.66
N GLU A 56 6.87 -16.90 -10.92
CA GLU A 56 7.95 -16.75 -11.92
C GLU A 56 8.35 -15.28 -12.14
N GLY A 57 7.43 -14.33 -11.90
CA GLY A 57 7.68 -12.89 -11.97
C GLY A 57 8.32 -12.26 -10.72
N GLY A 58 8.67 -13.08 -9.72
CA GLY A 58 9.26 -12.60 -8.46
C GLY A 58 8.27 -11.91 -7.51
N GLU A 59 6.97 -12.01 -7.78
CA GLU A 59 5.94 -11.62 -6.82
C GLU A 59 5.97 -12.58 -5.63
N ILE A 60 5.61 -12.07 -4.46
CA ILE A 60 5.50 -12.86 -3.23
C ILE A 60 4.08 -12.75 -2.73
N VAL A 61 3.43 -13.89 -2.57
CA VAL A 61 2.06 -13.98 -2.03
C VAL A 61 2.14 -14.41 -0.58
N PHE A 62 1.62 -13.57 0.31
CA PHE A 62 1.43 -13.88 1.73
C PHE A 62 -0.03 -14.23 1.97
N LYS A 63 -0.28 -15.41 2.52
CA LYS A 63 -1.61 -15.82 2.99
C LYS A 63 -1.58 -15.85 4.51
N ILE A 64 -2.25 -14.90 5.16
CA ILE A 64 -2.22 -14.74 6.61
C ILE A 64 -3.68 -14.60 7.05
N ASP A 65 -4.14 -15.45 7.98
CA ASP A 65 -5.50 -15.44 8.54
C ASP A 65 -6.61 -15.26 7.49
N ASN A 66 -6.59 -16.11 6.46
CA ASN A 66 -7.51 -16.06 5.32
C ASN A 66 -7.49 -14.75 4.51
N GLN A 67 -6.53 -13.86 4.68
CA GLN A 67 -6.32 -12.68 3.82
C GLN A 67 -5.13 -12.91 2.89
N ILE A 68 -5.15 -12.23 1.73
CA ILE A 68 -4.11 -12.35 0.72
C ILE A 68 -3.41 -11.01 0.54
N PHE A 69 -2.10 -10.99 0.72
CA PHE A 69 -1.25 -9.82 0.48
C PHE A 69 -0.24 -10.14 -0.61
N ILE A 70 -0.15 -9.28 -1.63
CA ILE A 70 0.76 -9.49 -2.76
C ILE A 70 1.82 -8.41 -2.80
N TYR A 71 3.07 -8.83 -2.69
CA TYR A 71 4.24 -8.01 -3.01
C TYR A 71 4.57 -8.12 -4.49
N LYS A 72 4.70 -6.98 -5.17
CA LYS A 72 5.10 -6.89 -6.57
C LYS A 72 6.40 -6.10 -6.67
N PRO A 73 7.53 -6.70 -7.10
CA PRO A 73 8.85 -6.07 -7.00
C PRO A 73 9.00 -4.78 -7.81
N ILE A 74 8.24 -4.62 -8.89
CA ILE A 74 8.27 -3.41 -9.73
C ILE A 74 7.54 -2.24 -9.07
N LYS A 75 6.49 -2.53 -8.28
CA LYS A 75 5.57 -1.52 -7.73
C LYS A 75 5.84 -1.22 -6.25
N HIS A 76 6.26 -2.23 -5.49
CA HIS A 76 6.29 -2.18 -4.04
C HIS A 76 7.70 -2.11 -3.48
N LYS A 77 7.84 -1.42 -2.35
CA LYS A 77 9.10 -1.34 -1.64
C LYS A 77 9.33 -2.59 -0.79
N LYS A 78 10.56 -3.08 -0.80
CA LYS A 78 11.08 -4.11 0.11
C LYS A 78 12.24 -3.54 0.90
N VAL A 79 12.23 -3.69 2.23
CA VAL A 79 13.27 -3.13 3.11
C VAL A 79 13.65 -4.12 4.20
N SER A 80 14.94 -4.35 4.38
CA SER A 80 15.46 -5.08 5.54
C SER A 80 15.48 -4.18 6.77
N LEU A 81 15.05 -4.70 7.92
CA LEU A 81 15.04 -4.01 9.20
C LEU A 81 16.14 -4.53 10.11
N SER A 82 16.72 -3.62 10.87
CA SER A 82 17.47 -3.96 12.07
C SER A 82 16.52 -4.42 13.20
N LEU A 83 17.07 -5.13 14.19
CA LEU A 83 16.31 -5.54 15.39
C LEU A 83 15.75 -4.32 16.15
N ASN A 84 16.47 -3.20 16.16
CA ASN A 84 16.03 -1.98 16.84
C ASN A 84 14.83 -1.32 16.14
N GLU A 85 14.78 -1.37 14.81
CA GLU A 85 13.63 -0.88 14.05
C GLU A 85 12.43 -1.80 14.21
N PHE A 86 12.64 -3.12 14.16
CA PHE A 86 11.58 -4.11 14.37
C PHE A 86 10.87 -3.93 15.71
N LYS A 87 11.61 -3.72 16.80
CA LYS A 87 11.04 -3.51 18.15
C LYS A 87 10.15 -2.27 18.28
N LYS A 88 10.26 -1.31 17.37
CA LYS A 88 9.45 -0.08 17.37
C LYS A 88 8.14 -0.23 16.59
N ILE A 89 7.94 -1.35 15.90
CA ILE A 89 6.75 -1.59 15.10
C ILE A 89 5.63 -2.09 16.00
N GLU A 90 4.50 -1.40 15.93
CA GLU A 90 3.23 -1.90 16.47
C GLU A 90 2.56 -2.76 15.41
N PHE A 91 2.25 -4.01 15.77
CA PHE A 91 1.63 -4.97 14.86
C PHE A 91 0.13 -5.00 15.07
N ASN A 92 -0.61 -4.90 13.98
CA ASN A 92 -2.05 -5.14 13.96
C ASN A 92 -2.33 -6.58 13.56
N LYS A 93 -3.35 -7.16 14.18
CA LYS A 93 -3.87 -8.46 13.76
C LYS A 93 -4.63 -8.33 12.45
N VAL A 94 -4.48 -9.32 11.58
CA VAL A 94 -5.12 -9.35 10.26
C VAL A 94 -6.65 -9.26 10.36
N GLU A 95 -7.23 -9.93 11.37
CA GLU A 95 -8.68 -9.91 11.63
C GLU A 95 -9.25 -8.49 11.82
N THR A 96 -8.44 -7.54 12.29
CA THR A 96 -8.88 -6.16 12.56
C THR A 96 -8.79 -5.24 11.35
N LEU A 97 -8.17 -5.67 10.25
CA LEU A 97 -7.87 -4.78 9.12
C LEU A 97 -9.14 -4.26 8.42
N ILE A 98 -10.17 -5.11 8.30
CA ILE A 98 -11.44 -4.72 7.67
C ILE A 98 -12.11 -3.62 8.50
N ASP A 99 -12.14 -3.78 9.82
CA ASP A 99 -12.73 -2.79 10.71
C ASP A 99 -11.93 -1.49 10.69
N LEU A 100 -10.59 -1.56 10.73
CA LEU A 100 -9.73 -0.37 10.63
C LEU A 100 -9.95 0.38 9.30
N GLU A 101 -10.07 -0.33 8.19
CA GLU A 101 -10.34 0.26 6.88
C GLU A 101 -11.71 0.93 6.85
N TYR A 102 -12.72 0.25 7.40
CA TYR A 102 -14.08 0.77 7.44
C TYR A 102 -14.19 2.02 8.33
N GLN A 103 -13.51 2.05 9.48
CA GLN A 103 -13.48 3.22 10.36
C GLN A 103 -12.84 4.43 9.67
N GLU A 104 -11.74 4.23 8.96
CA GLU A 104 -11.10 5.30 8.19
C GLU A 104 -12.00 5.79 7.05
N TYR A 105 -12.70 4.88 6.35
CA TYR A 105 -13.73 5.24 5.37
C TYR A 105 -14.84 6.09 6.00
N LEU A 106 -15.40 5.68 7.15
CA LEU A 106 -16.47 6.42 7.81
C LEU A 106 -16.03 7.82 8.20
N LYS A 107 -14.84 7.95 8.81
CA LYS A 107 -14.25 9.22 9.20
C LYS A 107 -14.15 10.19 8.01
N VAL A 108 -13.60 9.73 6.88
CA VAL A 108 -13.42 10.59 5.71
C VAL A 108 -14.72 10.83 4.96
N SER A 109 -15.56 9.82 4.79
CA SER A 109 -16.84 9.96 4.08
C SER A 109 -17.78 10.92 4.81
N ASN A 110 -17.79 10.91 6.14
CA ASN A 110 -18.53 11.88 6.95
C ASN A 110 -17.97 13.30 6.80
N LYS A 111 -16.64 13.47 6.77
CA LYS A 111 -16.01 14.76 6.46
C LYS A 111 -16.49 15.28 5.10
N ILE A 112 -16.45 14.45 4.06
CA ILE A 112 -16.90 14.83 2.71
C ILE A 112 -18.40 15.15 2.68
N MET A 113 -19.23 14.39 3.40
CA MET A 113 -20.66 14.68 3.50
C MET A 113 -20.90 16.06 4.10
N ASN A 114 -20.19 16.40 5.18
CA ASN A 114 -20.32 17.70 5.84
C ASN A 114 -19.82 18.86 4.96
N GLU A 115 -18.76 18.65 4.18
CA GLU A 115 -18.15 19.71 3.36
C GLU A 115 -18.76 19.86 1.96
N LYS A 116 -19.31 18.78 1.39
CA LYS A 116 -19.75 18.70 -0.01
C LYS A 116 -21.20 18.25 -0.19
N GLY A 117 -21.88 17.81 0.86
CA GLY A 117 -23.27 17.40 0.83
C GLY A 117 -23.53 16.05 0.15
N PHE A 118 -22.50 15.22 -0.08
CA PHE A 118 -22.66 13.86 -0.59
C PHE A 118 -21.76 12.86 0.13
N LYS A 119 -22.20 11.60 0.21
CA LYS A 119 -21.42 10.49 0.77
C LYS A 119 -20.81 9.66 -0.37
N PRO A 120 -19.48 9.62 -0.51
CA PRO A 120 -18.86 8.76 -1.51
C PRO A 120 -19.08 7.28 -1.17
N PRO A 121 -19.24 6.40 -2.16
CA PRO A 121 -19.34 4.96 -1.92
C PRO A 121 -18.03 4.42 -1.32
N ALA A 122 -18.13 3.32 -0.58
CA ALA A 122 -16.95 2.61 -0.12
C ALA A 122 -16.17 2.04 -1.34
N PRO A 123 -14.83 2.05 -1.32
CA PRO A 123 -14.04 1.44 -2.39
C PRO A 123 -14.32 -0.06 -2.49
N ILE A 124 -14.39 -0.57 -3.72
CA ILE A 124 -14.59 -2.01 -3.99
C ILE A 124 -13.32 -2.81 -3.62
N ASN A 125 -12.17 -2.15 -3.54
CA ASN A 125 -10.88 -2.75 -3.20
C ASN A 125 -10.32 -2.18 -1.89
N HIS A 126 -9.37 -2.90 -1.29
CA HIS A 126 -8.65 -2.47 -0.09
C HIS A 126 -7.58 -1.41 -0.42
N SER A 127 -8.02 -0.22 -0.83
CA SER A 127 -7.17 0.88 -1.29
C SER A 127 -6.92 1.96 -0.23
N ILE A 128 -7.60 1.91 0.91
CA ILE A 128 -7.51 2.96 1.95
C ILE A 128 -6.29 2.72 2.83
N LEU A 129 -6.11 1.50 3.34
CA LEU A 129 -4.97 1.17 4.21
C LEU A 129 -3.73 0.83 3.38
N LYS A 130 -2.56 1.26 3.83
CA LYS A 130 -1.26 0.81 3.31
C LYS A 130 -0.74 -0.32 4.18
N ILE A 131 -0.80 -1.55 3.68
CA ILE A 131 -0.37 -2.74 4.42
C ILE A 131 1.12 -3.01 4.18
N ILE A 132 1.86 -3.17 5.28
CA ILE A 132 3.25 -3.61 5.29
C ILE A 132 3.33 -4.97 5.99
N VAL A 133 3.65 -6.00 5.22
CA VAL A 133 3.88 -7.34 5.78
C VAL A 133 5.32 -7.45 6.23
N VAL A 134 5.52 -7.85 7.48
CA VAL A 134 6.83 -8.08 8.08
C VAL A 134 7.06 -9.58 8.15
N SER A 135 8.10 -10.07 7.50
CA SER A 135 8.44 -11.49 7.47
C SER A 135 9.89 -11.68 7.88
N LYS A 136 10.15 -12.71 8.70
CA LYS A 136 11.50 -13.19 8.93
C LYS A 136 11.95 -14.03 7.74
N LYS A 137 13.16 -13.78 7.23
CA LYS A 137 13.82 -14.60 6.23
C LYS A 137 15.22 -14.93 6.74
N GLU A 138 15.43 -16.19 7.14
CA GLU A 138 16.67 -16.65 7.77
C GLU A 138 16.99 -15.76 9.00
N ASN A 139 18.12 -15.04 8.96
CA ASN A 139 18.57 -14.13 10.03
C ASN A 139 18.12 -12.67 9.81
N ASN A 140 17.41 -12.37 8.72
CA ASN A 140 17.00 -11.02 8.38
C ASN A 140 15.50 -10.83 8.60
N ILE A 141 15.12 -9.65 9.10
CA ILE A 141 13.73 -9.21 9.17
C ILE A 141 13.48 -8.32 7.96
N VAL A 142 12.45 -8.61 7.18
CA VAL A 142 12.17 -7.90 5.93
C VAL A 142 10.73 -7.44 5.91
N THR A 143 10.53 -6.20 5.50
CA THR A 143 9.22 -5.61 5.24
C THR A 143 8.92 -5.58 3.77
N TYR A 144 7.65 -5.82 3.44
CA TYR A 144 7.11 -5.80 2.10
C TYR A 144 5.91 -4.89 2.09
N GLU A 145 5.94 -3.84 1.27
CA GLU A 145 4.71 -3.14 0.90
C GLU A 145 3.87 -4.07 0.01
N THR A 146 2.59 -4.18 0.30
CA THR A 146 1.73 -5.17 -0.37
C THR A 146 0.41 -4.57 -0.82
N ASP A 147 -0.12 -5.11 -1.91
CA ASP A 147 -1.53 -4.96 -2.26
C ASP A 147 -2.33 -5.96 -1.42
N TRP A 148 -3.36 -5.47 -0.73
CA TRP A 148 -4.30 -6.33 0.00
C TRP A 148 -5.44 -6.71 -0.93
N LEU A 149 -5.62 -8.01 -1.15
CA LEU A 149 -6.69 -8.55 -1.99
C LEU A 149 -7.80 -9.10 -1.12
N TYR A 150 -9.03 -8.94 -1.62
CA TYR A 150 -10.18 -9.64 -1.08
C TYR A 150 -9.94 -11.15 -1.13
N SER A 151 -9.99 -11.75 0.06
CA SER A 151 -10.21 -13.18 0.16
C SER A 151 -11.64 -13.47 -0.27
N LYS A 152 -11.81 -14.33 -1.28
CA LYS A 152 -13.14 -14.83 -1.65
C LYS A 152 -13.65 -15.67 -0.48
N PHE A 153 -14.81 -15.29 0.05
CA PHE A 153 -15.66 -16.13 0.89
C PHE A 153 -15.99 -17.45 0.17
#